data_AF-A0A453N3H0-F1
#
_entry.id   AF-A0A453N3H0-F1
#
_cell.length_a   1.000
_cell.length_b   1.000
_cell.length_c   1.000
_cell.angle_alpha   90.00
_cell.angle_beta   90.00
_cell.angle_gamma   90.00
#
_symmetry.space_group_name_H-M   'P 1'
#
loop_
_entity.id
_entity.type
_entity.pdbx_description
1 polymer ?
#
loop_
_entity_poly.entity_id
_entity_poly.type
_entity_poly.pdbx_seq_one_letter_code
_entity_poly.pdbx_strand_id
1 'polypeptide(L)'
;MELVRDLSLTFADDGKRVKVCVQGSMGQGAFAGIPLQLAGTRKILEFMDWGDYGAMGAFINIGAVGASEVDKEDDMFVLIAPQNAVGNCIIDDMRAMTDAAGDRPVILVNPRLKDMPASSGVMQTMGRDVRLQYAASFETCYSFRLLFYAGTFYPIMGALRMAYPNKYEIFRRVDEPNGEKYDLLAEFTGNPTADDITNAFVGPKKKKENAPSGFWGFLSGIL
;
A
#
# COMPACT_ATOMS: atom_id res chain seq x y z
N MET A 1 12.06 4.12 1.61
CA MET A 1 12.66 5.33 1.02
C MET A 1 13.57 4.96 -0.14
N GLU A 2 14.51 4.02 0.04
CA GLU A 2 15.34 3.52 -1.07
C GLU A 2 14.56 3.07 -2.32
N LEU A 3 13.45 2.35 -2.17
CA LEU A 3 12.60 2.01 -3.33
C LEU A 3 12.15 3.24 -4.14
N VAL A 4 11.81 4.33 -3.47
CA VAL A 4 11.38 5.57 -4.14
C VAL A 4 12.58 6.20 -4.85
N ARG A 5 13.74 6.23 -4.19
CA ARG A 5 14.99 6.72 -4.76
C ARG A 5 15.35 5.97 -6.04
N ASP A 6 15.42 4.64 -5.96
CA ASP A 6 15.79 3.76 -7.05
C ASP A 6 14.79 3.86 -8.23
N LEU A 7 13.50 3.85 -7.93
CA LEU A 7 12.44 4.02 -8.94
C LEU A 7 12.56 5.36 -9.67
N SER A 8 12.73 6.45 -8.93
CA SER A 8 12.82 7.79 -9.50
C SER A 8 14.10 8.00 -10.30
N LEU A 9 15.24 7.47 -9.83
CA LEU A 9 16.50 7.51 -10.58
C LEU A 9 16.42 6.70 -11.86
N THR A 10 15.84 5.50 -11.82
CA THR A 10 15.65 4.67 -13.02
C THR A 10 14.90 5.43 -14.12
N PHE A 11 13.82 6.14 -13.77
CA PHE A 11 13.10 6.94 -14.76
C PHE A 11 13.83 8.23 -15.15
N ALA A 12 14.57 8.85 -14.23
CA ALA A 12 15.41 10.00 -14.55
C ALA A 12 16.53 9.64 -15.53
N ASP A 13 17.11 8.45 -15.40
CA ASP A 13 18.12 7.91 -16.32
C ASP A 13 17.53 7.67 -17.72
N ASP A 14 16.23 7.36 -17.82
CA ASP A 14 15.46 7.34 -19.07
C ASP A 14 15.08 8.74 -19.59
N GLY A 15 15.54 9.81 -18.93
CA GLY A 15 15.31 11.21 -19.28
C GLY A 15 13.95 11.76 -18.83
N LYS A 16 13.22 11.07 -17.95
CA LYS A 16 11.92 11.54 -17.44
C LYS A 16 12.09 12.52 -16.29
N ARG A 17 11.23 13.54 -16.28
CA ARG A 17 11.07 14.45 -15.14
C ARG A 17 10.08 13.87 -14.14
N VAL A 18 10.59 13.42 -13.01
CA VAL A 18 9.83 12.73 -11.96
C VAL A 18 9.54 13.70 -10.81
N LYS A 19 8.26 13.88 -10.51
CA LYS A 19 7.81 14.61 -9.32
C LYS A 19 7.55 13.62 -8.18
N VAL A 20 8.38 13.65 -7.15
CA VAL A 20 8.22 12.83 -5.94
C VAL A 20 7.37 13.60 -4.92
N CYS A 21 6.15 13.16 -4.72
CA CYS A 21 5.16 13.85 -3.92
C CYS A 21 5.02 13.21 -2.54
N VAL A 22 5.14 14.02 -1.49
CA VAL A 22 4.79 13.64 -0.12
C VAL A 22 3.55 14.42 0.28
N GLN A 23 2.59 13.77 0.92
CA GLN A 23 1.41 14.46 1.41
C GLN A 23 1.80 15.65 2.31
N GLY A 24 1.34 16.83 1.90
CA GLY A 24 1.54 18.08 2.62
C GLY A 24 0.57 18.25 3.79
N SER A 25 0.48 19.48 4.29
CA SER A 25 -0.50 19.83 5.32
C SER A 25 -1.90 19.79 4.73
N MET A 26 -2.81 19.08 5.39
CA MET A 26 -4.22 19.01 4.98
C MET A 26 -5.07 19.94 5.83
N GLY A 27 -6.02 20.64 5.21
CA GLY A 27 -6.93 21.59 5.86
C GLY A 27 -6.51 23.07 5.71
N GLN A 28 -7.40 23.98 6.09
CA GLN A 28 -7.16 25.43 6.08
C GLN A 28 -7.17 26.00 7.50
N GLY A 29 -6.27 26.96 7.77
CA GLY A 29 -6.22 27.68 9.05
C GLY A 29 -5.82 26.80 10.23
N ALA A 30 -6.48 26.96 11.39
CA ALA A 30 -6.14 26.30 12.65
C ALA A 30 -6.33 24.77 12.66
N PHE A 31 -6.92 24.21 11.59
CA PHE A 31 -7.14 22.77 11.41
C PHE A 31 -6.17 22.13 10.39
N ALA A 32 -5.18 22.89 9.94
CA ALA A 32 -4.12 22.41 9.08
C ALA A 32 -3.22 21.42 9.85
N GLY A 33 -3.14 20.18 9.39
CA GLY A 33 -2.33 19.14 10.00
C GLY A 33 -1.66 18.25 8.97
N ILE A 34 -0.37 18.00 9.15
CA ILE A 34 0.36 16.94 8.43
C ILE A 34 0.25 15.68 9.29
N PRO A 35 -0.10 14.51 8.72
CA PRO A 35 0.02 13.26 9.45
C PRO A 35 1.43 13.10 10.01
N LEU A 36 1.55 12.85 11.32
CA LEU A 36 2.85 12.84 12.03
C LEU A 36 3.91 11.94 11.37
N GLN A 37 3.46 10.84 10.74
CA GLN A 37 4.32 9.91 10.01
C GLN A 37 5.00 10.51 8.76
N LEU A 38 4.43 11.57 8.18
CA LEU A 38 4.89 12.18 6.93
C LEU A 38 5.69 13.47 7.13
N ALA A 39 5.56 14.12 8.29
CA ALA A 39 6.29 15.34 8.63
C ALA A 39 7.83 15.17 8.57
N GLY A 40 8.34 13.97 8.84
CA GLY A 40 9.77 13.66 8.69
C GLY A 40 10.17 13.14 7.30
N THR A 41 9.23 12.59 6.54
CA THR A 41 9.51 11.91 5.27
C THR A 41 10.02 12.89 4.21
N ARG A 42 9.42 14.08 4.12
CA ARG A 42 9.87 15.12 3.19
C ARG A 42 11.31 15.55 3.46
N LYS A 43 11.63 15.83 4.72
CA LYS A 43 12.98 16.22 5.12
C LYS A 43 14.01 15.14 4.77
N ILE A 44 13.67 13.87 4.96
CA ILE A 44 14.54 12.75 4.58
C ILE A 44 14.81 12.73 3.07
N LEU A 45 13.81 12.96 2.23
CA LEU A 45 14.01 13.03 0.77
C LEU A 45 14.90 14.20 0.36
N GLU A 46 14.77 15.35 1.02
CA GLU A 46 15.59 16.54 0.73
C GLU A 46 17.08 16.33 1.07
N PHE A 47 17.39 15.47 2.07
CA PHE A 47 18.77 15.09 2.42
C PHE A 47 19.23 13.78 1.77
N MET A 48 18.36 13.11 1.01
CA MET A 48 18.70 11.87 0.34
C MET A 48 19.69 12.15 -0.79
N ASP A 49 20.64 11.24 -0.97
CA ASP A 49 21.48 11.27 -2.16
C ASP A 49 20.61 10.93 -3.38
N TRP A 50 20.63 11.76 -4.42
CA TRP A 50 19.89 11.54 -5.67
C TRP A 50 20.86 11.31 -6.84
N GLY A 51 22.00 10.69 -6.57
CA GLY A 51 23.01 10.37 -7.56
C GLY A 51 23.97 11.53 -7.84
N ASP A 52 25.10 11.20 -8.45
CA ASP A 52 26.26 12.11 -8.56
C ASP A 52 26.15 13.14 -9.69
N TYR A 53 25.16 13.04 -10.57
CA TYR A 53 25.02 13.89 -11.76
C TYR A 53 24.07 15.08 -11.56
N GLY A 54 23.59 15.31 -10.34
CA GLY A 54 22.66 16.40 -10.05
C GLY A 54 21.24 16.12 -10.58
N ALA A 55 20.75 14.88 -10.45
CA ALA A 55 19.41 14.50 -10.86
C ALA A 55 18.33 15.37 -10.17
N MET A 56 18.56 15.68 -8.90
CA MET A 56 17.70 16.57 -8.10
C MET A 56 17.68 17.99 -8.68
N GLY A 57 16.49 18.53 -8.93
CA GLY A 57 16.27 19.85 -9.54
C GLY A 57 16.29 19.84 -11.07
N ALA A 58 16.99 18.89 -11.71
CA ALA A 58 17.01 18.75 -13.17
C ALA A 58 15.94 17.79 -13.68
N PHE A 59 15.88 16.58 -13.11
CA PHE A 59 14.95 15.52 -13.47
C PHE A 59 14.04 15.14 -12.29
N ILE A 60 14.54 15.21 -11.06
CA ILE A 60 13.78 14.83 -9.87
C ILE A 60 13.42 16.06 -9.06
N ASN A 61 12.14 16.26 -8.80
CA ASN A 61 11.64 17.36 -7.97
C ASN A 61 10.78 16.81 -6.84
N ILE A 62 10.89 17.41 -5.64
CA ILE A 62 10.05 17.03 -4.50
C ILE A 62 8.89 18.02 -4.38
N GLY A 63 7.68 17.50 -4.24
CA GLY A 63 6.45 18.28 -4.15
C GLY A 63 5.48 17.78 -3.09
N ALA A 64 4.34 18.46 -3.00
CA ALA A 64 3.18 17.98 -2.25
C ALA A 64 2.20 17.19 -3.13
N VAL A 65 1.15 16.63 -2.53
CA VAL A 65 0.02 16.04 -3.28
C VAL A 65 -1.02 17.14 -3.51
N GLY A 66 -1.42 17.33 -4.77
CA GLY A 66 -2.46 18.30 -5.16
C GLY A 66 -2.23 18.88 -6.56
N ALA A 67 -3.29 19.44 -7.17
CA ALA A 67 -3.22 19.96 -8.54
C ALA A 67 -2.18 21.09 -8.73
N SER A 68 -1.91 21.89 -7.70
CA SER A 68 -0.94 22.99 -7.75
C SER A 68 0.51 22.52 -7.87
N GLU A 69 0.77 21.24 -7.64
CA GLU A 69 2.12 20.64 -7.65
C GLU A 69 2.44 19.96 -8.98
N VAL A 70 1.52 20.04 -9.95
CA VAL A 70 1.63 19.44 -11.28
C VAL A 70 2.13 20.50 -12.26
N ASP A 71 3.43 20.48 -12.56
CA ASP A 71 4.01 21.38 -13.55
C ASP A 71 3.87 20.81 -14.97
N LYS A 72 3.92 21.68 -15.99
CA LYS A 72 3.83 21.26 -17.40
C LYS A 72 5.03 20.43 -17.86
N GLU A 73 6.17 20.62 -17.21
CA GLU A 73 7.41 19.92 -17.53
C GLU A 73 7.53 18.57 -16.82
N ASP A 74 6.69 18.28 -15.83
CA ASP A 74 6.70 16.99 -15.12
C ASP A 74 6.14 15.90 -16.05
N ASP A 75 6.87 14.80 -16.20
CA ASP A 75 6.48 13.64 -17.03
C ASP A 75 5.68 12.61 -16.23
N MET A 76 5.94 12.49 -14.93
CA MET A 76 5.28 11.51 -14.05
C MET A 76 5.37 11.88 -12.56
N PHE A 77 4.52 11.23 -11.76
CA PHE A 77 4.36 11.51 -10.34
C PHE A 77 4.51 10.24 -9.49
N VAL A 78 5.28 10.33 -8.40
CA VAL A 78 5.43 9.23 -7.43
C VAL A 78 4.94 9.73 -6.07
N LEU A 79 3.80 9.22 -5.61
CA LEU A 79 3.17 9.61 -4.36
C LEU A 79 3.58 8.64 -3.25
N ILE A 80 4.24 9.17 -2.22
CA ILE A 80 4.71 8.37 -1.09
C ILE A 80 3.66 8.33 0.02
N ALA A 81 3.22 7.11 0.34
CA ALA A 81 2.31 6.80 1.43
C ALA A 81 1.11 7.76 1.56
N PRO A 82 0.38 8.06 0.46
CA PRO A 82 -0.80 8.91 0.55
C PRO A 82 -1.81 8.25 1.48
N GLN A 83 -2.29 9.00 2.45
CA GLN A 83 -3.15 8.45 3.50
C GLN A 83 -4.23 9.43 3.93
N ASN A 84 -5.40 8.88 4.23
CA ASN A 84 -6.45 9.64 4.88
C ASN A 84 -5.97 10.10 6.26
N ALA A 85 -6.43 11.26 6.70
CA ALA A 85 -6.24 11.78 8.05
C ALA A 85 -7.60 11.98 8.72
N VAL A 86 -7.61 11.99 10.05
CA VAL A 86 -8.85 12.23 10.80
C VAL A 86 -9.39 13.62 10.45
N GLY A 87 -10.57 13.68 9.83
CA GLY A 87 -11.21 14.93 9.41
C GLY A 87 -10.77 15.46 8.03
N ASN A 88 -9.77 14.85 7.37
CA ASN A 88 -9.27 15.28 6.06
C ASN A 88 -9.02 14.06 5.15
N CYS A 89 -9.59 14.06 3.95
CA CYS A 89 -9.47 12.94 3.02
C CYS A 89 -8.52 13.28 1.86
N ILE A 90 -7.45 12.49 1.68
CA ILE A 90 -6.42 12.76 0.66
C ILE A 90 -6.92 12.49 -0.76
N ILE A 91 -8.04 11.79 -0.88
CA ILE A 91 -8.62 11.37 -2.16
C ILE A 91 -8.97 12.55 -3.05
N ASP A 92 -9.43 13.66 -2.48
CA ASP A 92 -9.81 14.83 -3.28
C ASP A 92 -8.56 15.53 -3.86
N ASP A 93 -7.50 15.67 -3.06
CA ASP A 93 -6.20 16.20 -3.53
C ASP A 93 -5.56 15.29 -4.57
N MET A 94 -5.64 13.97 -4.36
CA MET A 94 -5.16 12.98 -5.33
C MET A 94 -5.96 13.06 -6.63
N ARG A 95 -7.29 13.17 -6.56
CA ARG A 95 -8.13 13.31 -7.76
C ARG A 95 -7.76 14.56 -8.52
N ALA A 96 -7.65 15.70 -7.84
CA ALA A 96 -7.25 16.95 -8.46
C ALA A 96 -5.86 16.84 -9.12
N MET A 97 -4.92 16.14 -8.48
CA MET A 97 -3.60 15.87 -9.05
C MET A 97 -3.68 14.93 -10.26
N THR A 98 -4.44 13.84 -10.23
CA THR A 98 -4.58 12.94 -11.38
C THR A 98 -5.29 13.63 -12.55
N ASP A 99 -6.29 14.47 -12.27
CA ASP A 99 -6.98 15.25 -13.30
C ASP A 99 -6.03 16.27 -13.96
N ALA A 100 -5.18 16.93 -13.17
CA ALA A 100 -4.16 17.83 -13.68
C ALA A 100 -3.02 17.08 -14.41
N ALA A 101 -2.67 15.88 -13.96
CA ALA A 101 -1.67 15.03 -14.60
C ALA A 101 -2.13 14.57 -16.00
N GLY A 102 -3.44 14.36 -16.21
CA GLY A 102 -3.99 13.88 -17.47
C GLY A 102 -3.49 12.45 -17.75
N ASP A 103 -2.89 12.24 -18.93
CA ASP A 103 -2.37 10.92 -19.34
C ASP A 103 -1.00 10.56 -18.72
N ARG A 104 -0.42 11.47 -17.91
CA ARG A 104 0.89 11.26 -17.29
C ARG A 104 0.81 10.26 -16.13
N PRO A 105 1.74 9.28 -16.02
CA PRO A 105 1.67 8.24 -14.99
C PRO A 105 1.72 8.79 -13.56
N VAL A 106 0.87 8.23 -12.69
CA VAL A 106 0.85 8.49 -11.24
C VAL A 106 1.04 7.17 -10.50
N ILE A 107 2.18 7.01 -9.84
CA ILE A 107 2.56 5.80 -9.11
C ILE A 107 2.34 6.04 -7.62
N LEU A 108 1.63 5.12 -6.96
CA LEU A 108 1.42 5.16 -5.51
C LEU A 108 2.36 4.17 -4.82
N VAL A 109 3.17 4.65 -3.88
CA VAL A 109 4.04 3.80 -3.07
C VAL A 109 3.46 3.65 -1.67
N ASN A 110 3.11 2.43 -1.28
CA ASN A 110 2.49 2.10 0.02
C ASN A 110 1.26 2.96 0.39
N PRO A 111 0.25 3.09 -0.51
CA PRO A 111 -0.93 3.89 -0.24
C PRO A 111 -1.76 3.34 0.94
N ARG A 112 -2.30 4.23 1.77
CA ARG A 112 -3.21 3.90 2.88
C ARG A 112 -4.53 4.64 2.71
N LEU A 113 -5.27 4.23 1.69
CA LEU A 113 -6.53 4.87 1.29
C LEU A 113 -7.78 4.27 1.94
N LYS A 114 -7.60 3.42 2.97
CA LYS A 114 -8.72 2.88 3.74
C LYS A 114 -9.45 4.03 4.45
N ASP A 115 -10.76 3.88 4.55
CA ASP A 115 -11.62 4.87 5.20
C ASP A 115 -11.24 4.98 6.68
N MET A 116 -11.04 6.21 7.17
CA MET A 116 -10.81 6.49 8.58
C MET A 116 -11.99 7.31 9.12
N PRO A 117 -12.48 6.99 10.33
CA PRO A 117 -13.55 7.77 10.95
C PRO A 117 -13.10 9.23 11.16
N ALA A 118 -14.04 10.18 11.06
CA ALA A 118 -13.77 11.57 11.39
C ALA A 118 -13.45 11.72 12.89
N SER A 119 -12.85 12.85 13.29
CA SER A 119 -12.45 13.13 14.69
C SER A 119 -13.60 13.07 15.68
N SER A 120 -14.83 13.26 15.19
CA SER A 120 -16.07 13.15 15.95
C SER A 120 -16.63 11.73 16.10
N GLY A 121 -15.93 10.70 15.59
CA GLY A 121 -16.43 9.32 15.59
C GLY A 121 -17.56 9.04 14.59
N VAL A 122 -18.00 10.07 13.85
CA VAL A 122 -19.00 9.95 12.79
C VAL A 122 -18.31 9.48 11.51
N MET A 123 -18.71 8.33 10.97
CA MET A 123 -18.28 7.91 9.63
C MET A 123 -18.81 8.90 8.59
N GLN A 124 -17.94 9.41 7.74
CA GLN A 124 -18.31 10.26 6.60
C GLN A 124 -18.95 9.39 5.52
N THR A 125 -20.22 9.04 5.67
CA THR A 125 -20.99 8.23 4.72
C THR A 125 -21.17 8.91 3.36
N MET A 126 -21.20 10.25 3.34
CA MET A 126 -21.37 11.01 2.10
C MET A 126 -20.10 10.93 1.24
N GLY A 127 -20.26 10.50 -0.02
CA GLY A 127 -19.16 10.37 -0.99
C GLY A 127 -18.20 9.19 -0.75
N ARG A 128 -18.44 8.35 0.26
CA ARG A 128 -17.57 7.20 0.60
C ARG A 128 -17.39 6.24 -0.56
N ASP A 129 -18.47 5.88 -1.23
CA ASP A 129 -18.43 4.93 -2.34
C ASP A 129 -17.60 5.49 -3.50
N VAL A 130 -17.76 6.78 -3.80
CA VAL A 130 -16.99 7.48 -4.84
C VAL A 130 -15.49 7.52 -4.49
N ARG A 131 -15.15 7.69 -3.21
CA ARG A 131 -13.75 7.65 -2.75
C ARG A 131 -13.14 6.26 -2.84
N LEU A 132 -13.90 5.23 -2.47
CA LEU A 132 -13.47 3.84 -2.58
C LEU A 132 -13.32 3.40 -4.04
N GLN A 133 -14.23 3.84 -4.92
CA GLN A 133 -14.14 3.60 -6.36
C GLN A 133 -12.89 4.24 -6.97
N TYR A 134 -12.58 5.48 -6.60
CA TYR A 134 -11.35 6.14 -7.03
C TYR A 134 -10.09 5.42 -6.49
N ALA A 135 -10.07 5.03 -5.22
CA ALA A 135 -8.93 4.27 -4.69
C ALA A 135 -8.77 2.91 -5.41
N ALA A 136 -9.88 2.29 -5.84
CA ALA A 136 -9.89 1.05 -6.58
C ALA A 136 -9.58 1.20 -8.08
N SER A 137 -9.53 2.42 -8.63
CA SER A 137 -9.17 2.62 -10.04
C SER A 137 -7.66 2.46 -10.31
N PHE A 138 -6.84 2.45 -9.26
CA PHE A 138 -5.40 2.21 -9.38
C PHE A 138 -5.12 0.72 -9.58
N GLU A 139 -4.29 0.40 -10.56
CA GLU A 139 -3.80 -0.95 -10.79
C GLU A 139 -2.65 -1.27 -9.82
N THR A 140 -2.69 -2.45 -9.20
CA THR A 140 -1.59 -2.90 -8.35
C THR A 140 -0.51 -3.51 -9.22
N CYS A 141 0.61 -2.79 -9.42
CA CYS A 141 1.73 -3.29 -10.22
C CYS A 141 2.69 -4.18 -9.42
N TYR A 142 2.78 -3.96 -8.11
CA TYR A 142 3.66 -4.71 -7.23
C TYR A 142 3.07 -4.79 -5.83
N SER A 143 3.20 -5.95 -5.20
CA SER A 143 2.80 -6.16 -3.80
C SER A 143 3.82 -7.09 -3.14
N PHE A 144 4.33 -6.69 -1.98
CA PHE A 144 5.19 -7.52 -1.16
C PHE A 144 4.79 -7.39 0.30
N ARG A 145 4.59 -8.53 0.96
CA ARG A 145 4.23 -8.59 2.38
C ARG A 145 4.91 -9.77 3.04
N LEU A 146 5.61 -9.51 4.14
CA LEU A 146 6.10 -10.55 5.02
C LEU A 146 4.95 -11.21 5.79
N LEU A 147 5.02 -12.53 5.94
CA LEU A 147 4.07 -13.34 6.68
C LEU A 147 4.72 -13.78 7.99
N PHE A 148 4.00 -13.64 9.10
CA PHE A 148 4.50 -13.91 10.45
C PHE A 148 3.64 -14.95 11.15
N TYR A 149 4.19 -15.62 12.17
CA TYR A 149 3.40 -16.44 13.06
C TYR A 149 2.42 -15.58 13.86
N ALA A 150 1.18 -16.05 13.98
CA ALA A 150 0.12 -15.34 14.69
C ALA A 150 0.55 -14.96 16.12
N GLY A 151 0.26 -13.73 16.53
CA GLY A 151 0.61 -13.21 17.85
C GLY A 151 2.05 -12.73 18.01
N THR A 152 2.85 -12.75 16.95
CA THR A 152 4.25 -12.31 16.99
C THR A 152 4.62 -11.49 15.75
N PHE A 153 5.55 -10.54 15.90
CA PHE A 153 6.23 -9.90 14.77
C PHE A 153 7.49 -10.68 14.34
N TYR A 154 7.79 -11.79 15.03
CA TYR A 154 8.92 -12.69 14.77
C TYR A 154 8.59 -14.10 15.30
N PRO A 155 8.97 -15.18 14.60
CA PRO A 155 9.78 -15.19 13.38
C PRO A 155 8.96 -14.97 12.10
N ILE A 156 9.67 -14.57 11.02
CA ILE A 156 9.11 -14.50 9.67
C ILE A 156 8.84 -15.93 9.20
N MET A 157 7.61 -16.22 8.82
CA MET A 157 7.18 -17.53 8.31
C MET A 157 7.36 -17.63 6.78
N GLY A 158 7.28 -16.51 6.07
CA GLY A 158 7.29 -16.49 4.62
C GLY A 158 7.02 -15.11 4.04
N ALA A 159 6.70 -15.07 2.76
CA ALA A 159 6.37 -13.84 2.05
C ALA A 159 5.24 -14.07 1.05
N LEU A 160 4.40 -13.05 0.87
CA LEU A 160 3.49 -12.91 -0.25
C LEU A 160 4.11 -11.90 -1.22
N ARG A 161 4.26 -12.27 -2.48
CA ARG A 161 4.74 -11.40 -3.56
C ARG A 161 3.74 -11.39 -4.70
N MET A 162 3.63 -10.26 -5.39
CA MET A 162 3.05 -10.17 -6.72
C MET A 162 3.83 -9.10 -7.50
N ALA A 163 4.17 -9.41 -8.73
CA ALA A 163 4.76 -8.49 -9.69
C ALA A 163 3.99 -8.59 -11.01
N TYR A 164 3.33 -7.52 -11.41
CA TYR A 164 2.51 -7.48 -12.62
C TYR A 164 3.31 -7.91 -13.86
N PRO A 165 2.71 -8.65 -14.81
CA PRO A 165 1.33 -9.16 -14.84
C PRO A 165 1.17 -10.53 -14.17
N ASN A 166 2.13 -10.94 -13.34
CA ASN A 166 2.15 -12.28 -12.77
C ASN A 166 1.15 -12.45 -11.62
N LYS A 167 0.94 -13.71 -11.27
CA LYS A 167 0.09 -14.13 -10.15
C LYS A 167 0.70 -13.71 -8.80
N TYR A 168 -0.15 -13.73 -7.78
CA TYR A 168 0.29 -13.70 -6.39
C TYR A 168 0.94 -15.03 -6.02
N GLU A 169 2.13 -14.95 -5.43
CA GLU A 169 2.96 -16.09 -5.05
C GLU A 169 3.16 -16.08 -3.54
N ILE A 170 2.89 -17.20 -2.89
CA ILE A 170 3.18 -17.42 -1.46
C ILE A 170 4.45 -18.23 -1.34
N PHE A 171 5.42 -17.71 -0.60
CA PHE A 171 6.68 -18.38 -0.30
C PHE A 171 6.78 -18.72 1.18
N ARG A 172 7.32 -19.90 1.48
CA ARG A 172 7.76 -20.30 2.82
C ARG A 172 9.21 -19.94 3.02
N ARG A 173 9.54 -19.32 4.15
CA ARG A 173 10.92 -19.16 4.57
C ARG A 173 11.44 -20.49 5.11
N VAL A 174 12.62 -20.88 4.65
CA VAL A 174 13.40 -22.03 5.13
C VAL A 174 14.75 -21.50 5.57
N ASP A 175 15.08 -21.71 6.84
CA ASP A 175 16.40 -21.34 7.35
C ASP A 175 17.43 -22.39 6.92
N GLU A 176 18.53 -21.93 6.32
CA GLU A 176 19.66 -22.75 5.89
C GLU A 176 20.91 -22.38 6.72
N PRO A 177 21.92 -23.26 6.83
CA PRO A 177 23.11 -22.99 7.65
C PRO A 177 23.85 -21.69 7.29
N ASN A 178 23.75 -21.22 6.04
CA ASN A 178 24.44 -20.03 5.52
C ASN A 178 23.47 -18.94 5.03
N GLY A 179 22.19 -18.98 5.39
CA GLY A 179 21.24 -17.96 4.96
C GLY A 179 19.78 -18.36 5.12
N GLU A 180 18.93 -17.69 4.35
CA GLU A 180 17.50 -17.99 4.27
C GLU A 180 17.13 -18.24 2.81
N LYS A 181 16.24 -19.21 2.60
CA LYS A 181 15.68 -19.55 1.30
C LYS A 181 14.17 -19.39 1.34
N TYR A 182 13.59 -19.06 0.19
CA TYR A 182 12.15 -18.92 0.04
C TYR A 182 11.62 -19.92 -1.00
N ASP A 183 10.89 -20.93 -0.54
CA ASP A 183 10.30 -21.97 -1.38
C ASP A 183 8.84 -21.61 -1.73
N LEU A 184 8.50 -21.68 -3.02
CA LEU A 184 7.14 -21.40 -3.49
C LEU A 184 6.16 -22.46 -2.96
N LEU A 185 5.08 -22.01 -2.31
CA LEU A 185 4.01 -22.86 -1.79
C LEU A 185 2.77 -22.86 -2.70
N ALA A 186 2.35 -21.70 -3.18
CA ALA A 186 1.08 -21.54 -3.89
C ALA A 186 1.06 -20.30 -4.78
N GLU A 187 0.21 -20.35 -5.80
CA GLU A 187 -0.07 -19.24 -6.71
C GLU A 187 -1.56 -18.88 -6.71
N PHE A 188 -1.89 -17.61 -6.83
CA PHE A 188 -3.26 -17.09 -6.89
C PHE A 188 -3.39 -16.03 -7.98
N THR A 189 -4.46 -16.07 -8.75
CA THR A 189 -4.73 -15.05 -9.78
C THR A 189 -5.14 -13.70 -9.19
N GLY A 190 -5.73 -13.70 -7.99
CA GLY A 190 -6.08 -12.51 -7.23
C GLY A 190 -5.35 -12.45 -5.89
N ASN A 191 -5.46 -11.31 -5.20
CA ASN A 191 -4.85 -11.13 -3.88
C ASN A 191 -5.45 -12.14 -2.87
N PRO A 192 -4.65 -13.06 -2.31
CA PRO A 192 -5.17 -14.14 -1.48
C PRO A 192 -5.70 -13.64 -0.14
N THR A 193 -6.77 -14.27 0.33
CA THR A 193 -7.36 -13.98 1.65
C THR A 193 -6.49 -14.55 2.78
N ALA A 194 -6.78 -14.15 4.03
CA ALA A 194 -6.08 -14.70 5.19
C ALA A 194 -6.26 -16.23 5.31
N ASP A 195 -7.43 -16.75 4.92
CA ASP A 195 -7.71 -18.19 4.92
C ASP A 195 -6.93 -18.90 3.82
N ASP A 196 -6.85 -18.32 2.61
CA ASP A 196 -6.06 -18.88 1.51
C ASP A 196 -4.59 -19.02 1.89
N ILE A 197 -4.04 -17.98 2.53
CA ILE A 197 -2.66 -17.99 3.03
C ILE A 197 -2.50 -19.08 4.07
N THR A 198 -3.40 -19.15 5.06
CA THR A 198 -3.33 -20.17 6.12
C THR A 198 -3.37 -21.59 5.54
N ASN A 199 -4.25 -21.82 4.58
CA ASN A 199 -4.40 -23.11 3.90
C ASN A 199 -3.15 -23.46 3.07
N ALA A 200 -2.47 -22.49 2.48
CA ALA A 200 -1.21 -22.73 1.77
C ALA A 200 -0.09 -23.24 2.71
N PHE A 201 -0.07 -22.80 3.97
CA PHE A 201 0.95 -23.24 4.94
C PHE A 201 0.60 -24.56 5.64
N VAL A 202 -0.66 -24.77 6.03
CA VAL A 202 -1.10 -25.89 6.89
C VAL A 202 -1.76 -27.03 6.09
N GLY A 203 -2.14 -26.78 4.84
CA GLY A 203 -3.05 -27.62 4.08
C GLY A 203 -4.52 -27.27 4.38
N PRO A 204 -5.47 -27.66 3.50
CA PRO A 204 -6.88 -27.33 3.70
C PRO A 204 -7.38 -27.94 5.00
N LYS A 205 -7.99 -27.12 5.88
CA LYS A 205 -8.78 -27.66 6.99
C LYS A 205 -9.88 -28.53 6.38
N LYS A 206 -9.87 -29.84 6.67
CA LYS A 206 -11.04 -30.68 6.41
C LYS A 206 -12.23 -29.95 7.04
N LYS A 207 -13.20 -29.51 6.22
CA LYS A 207 -14.51 -29.11 6.74
C LYS A 207 -14.92 -30.26 7.64
N LYS A 208 -15.10 -30.01 8.94
CA LYS A 208 -15.89 -30.92 9.76
C LYS A 208 -17.20 -31.01 9.01
N GLU A 209 -17.48 -32.15 8.38
CA GLU A 209 -18.82 -32.49 7.98
C GLU A 209 -19.68 -32.15 9.20
N ASN A 210 -20.67 -31.30 9.00
CA ASN A 210 -21.66 -31.03 10.01
C ASN A 210 -22.19 -32.40 10.43
N ALA A 211 -21.74 -32.88 11.59
CA ALA A 211 -22.39 -34.01 12.23
C ALA A 211 -23.86 -33.59 12.30
N PRO A 212 -24.80 -34.38 11.77
CA PRO A 212 -26.19 -33.99 11.76
C PRO A 212 -26.54 -33.73 13.22
N SER A 213 -26.92 -32.48 13.52
CA SER A 213 -27.56 -32.09 14.77
C SER A 213 -28.96 -32.73 14.76
N GLY A 214 -28.97 -34.06 14.83
CA GLY A 214 -30.14 -34.89 14.96
C GLY A 214 -30.47 -35.02 16.43
N PHE A 215 -31.77 -35.07 16.69
CA PHE A 215 -32.52 -35.18 17.95
C PHE A 215 -31.86 -35.97 19.12
N TRP A 216 -30.88 -36.84 18.86
CA TRP A 216 -30.15 -37.63 19.84
C TRP A 216 -29.14 -36.84 20.69
N GLY A 217 -28.63 -35.69 20.21
CA GLY A 217 -27.71 -34.86 21.00
C GLY A 217 -28.36 -34.17 22.21
N PHE A 218 -29.69 -34.10 22.26
CA PHE A 218 -30.44 -33.45 23.35
C PHE A 218 -30.66 -34.39 24.55
N LEU A 219 -30.66 -35.72 24.35
CA LEU A 219 -30.99 -36.68 25.41
C LEU A 219 -29.78 -37.15 26.25
N SER A 220 -28.53 -36.89 25.84
CA SER A 220 -27.35 -37.27 26.63
C SER A 220 -26.99 -36.27 27.73
N GLY A 221 -27.77 -35.19 27.91
CA GLY A 221 -27.52 -34.15 28.92
C GLY A 221 -28.43 -34.22 30.16
N ILE A 222 -29.33 -35.21 30.25
CA ILE A 222 -30.34 -35.31 31.32
C ILE A 222 -30.28 -36.68 32.07
N LEU A 223 -29.22 -37.47 31.88
CA LEU A 223 -28.99 -38.70 32.66
C LEU A 223 -27.64 -38.64 33.39
#